data_AF-A0A1V5LI57-F1
#
_entry.id   AF-A0A1V5LI57-F1
#
_cell.length_a   1.000
_cell.length_b   1.000
_cell.length_c   1.000
_cell.angle_alpha   90.00
_cell.angle_beta   90.00
_cell.angle_gamma   90.00
#
_symmetry.space_group_name_H-M   'P 1'
#
loop_
_entity.id
_entity.type
_entity.pdbx_description
1 polymer ?
#
loop_
_entity_poly.entity_id
_entity_poly.type
_entity_poly.pdbx_seq_one_letter_code
_entity_poly.pdbx_strand_id
1 'polypeptide(L)'
;MLNFGAFATPERNIIFDLNDFDETLPAPWEWDIKRLAVSFVLAVRDNGLKDKYAQGAAEAVARAYRKKMLEYSKKSILDIWYDRIDWEAVIEKTSDPELQKKIKAKTEKAIKRTIQGHYFPKMSELHDGRYIFKDSPPALYHLKGEESEKFRQDTLDAFAIYRQSLQDDKQRLFDRYKLSDVAIKVVGVGSVGTCCAVALMLAPDTEPLILQLKEARASVLEPYCGKSEFENHGQRVVAGQRIIQSASDIFLGWTKFGDGRHFYLRQLRDGKVKLEPDLWDGPRMIEIAEIMGTVLARAHARSGDAAVISGYLSEEGTFDEAVGSFAVSYANQAEEDYELFARACKSGRLPVAEDLGL
;
A
#
# COMPACT_ATOMS: atom_id res chain seq x y z
N MET A 1 -7.92 3.93 4.81
CA MET A 1 -8.62 2.83 4.12
C MET A 1 -7.99 2.40 2.79
N LEU A 2 -7.50 3.32 1.93
CA LEU A 2 -6.98 2.96 0.59
C LEU A 2 -5.62 2.24 0.58
N ASN A 3 -4.98 2.07 1.75
CA ASN A 3 -3.79 1.24 1.92
C ASN A 3 -4.13 -0.26 2.04
N PHE A 4 -5.40 -0.63 1.89
CA PHE A 4 -5.88 -2.02 1.84
C PHE A 4 -6.37 -2.33 0.42
N GLY A 5 -6.32 -3.60 0.01
CA GLY A 5 -6.84 -3.99 -1.29
C GLY A 5 -6.72 -5.48 -1.57
N ALA A 6 -7.38 -5.90 -2.66
CA ALA A 6 -7.27 -7.26 -3.17
C ALA A 6 -6.18 -7.37 -4.23
N PHE A 7 -5.31 -8.37 -4.10
CA PHE A 7 -4.21 -8.61 -5.03
C PHE A 7 -3.83 -10.09 -5.10
N ALA A 8 -3.16 -10.47 -6.20
CA ALA A 8 -2.68 -11.82 -6.40
C ALA A 8 -1.45 -12.12 -5.52
N THR A 9 -1.46 -13.30 -4.92
CA THR A 9 -0.32 -13.95 -4.26
C THR A 9 0.63 -14.56 -5.31
N PRO A 10 1.87 -14.93 -4.93
CA PRO A 10 2.77 -15.67 -5.81
C PRO A 10 2.15 -16.96 -6.37
N GLU A 11 1.31 -17.63 -5.58
CA GLU A 11 0.56 -18.84 -5.96
C GLU A 11 -0.69 -18.54 -6.81
N ARG A 12 -0.91 -17.28 -7.21
CA ARG A 12 -2.04 -16.79 -8.00
C ARG A 12 -3.42 -16.88 -7.33
N ASN A 13 -3.48 -17.09 -6.02
CA ASN A 13 -4.70 -16.86 -5.23
C ASN A 13 -4.91 -15.35 -5.01
N ILE A 14 -6.15 -14.90 -4.85
CA ILE A 14 -6.43 -13.49 -4.51
C ILE A 14 -6.75 -13.39 -3.03
N ILE A 15 -6.00 -12.53 -2.35
CA ILE A 15 -6.19 -12.21 -0.94
C ILE A 15 -6.58 -10.75 -0.77
N PHE A 16 -7.18 -10.42 0.36
CA PHE A 16 -7.40 -9.05 0.83
C PHE A 16 -6.47 -8.74 2.00
N ASP A 17 -5.65 -7.71 1.83
CA ASP A 17 -4.62 -7.34 2.80
C ASP A 17 -4.27 -5.85 2.68
N LEU A 18 -3.41 -5.37 3.58
CA LEU A 18 -2.63 -4.16 3.38
C LEU A 18 -1.86 -4.27 2.05
N ASN A 19 -1.79 -3.20 1.27
CA ASN A 19 -1.34 -3.24 -0.13
C ASN A 19 -0.31 -2.15 -0.49
N ASP A 20 -0.20 -1.07 0.28
CA ASP A 20 0.76 0.01 0.02
C ASP A 20 1.59 0.33 1.25
N PHE A 21 2.91 0.16 1.13
CA PHE A 21 3.88 0.21 2.21
C PHE A 21 5.03 1.12 1.81
N ASP A 22 5.07 2.27 2.46
CA ASP A 22 6.14 3.26 2.32
C ASP A 22 6.75 3.59 3.69
N GLU A 23 6.19 3.05 4.78
CA GLU A 23 6.48 3.42 6.17
C GLU A 23 6.25 2.20 7.08
N THR A 24 7.26 1.84 7.88
CA THR A 24 7.20 0.78 8.90
C THR A 24 8.17 1.10 10.05
N LEU A 25 7.66 1.22 11.27
CA LEU A 25 8.49 1.39 12.47
C LEU A 25 7.71 0.87 13.68
N PRO A 26 8.36 0.22 14.67
CA PRO A 26 7.72 -0.07 15.95
C PRO A 26 7.18 1.22 16.58
N ALA A 27 5.88 1.27 16.82
CA ALA A 27 5.15 2.42 17.34
C ALA A 27 3.88 1.95 18.09
N PRO A 28 3.19 2.83 18.83
CA PRO A 28 1.92 2.49 19.48
C PRO A 28 0.88 2.01 18.46
N TRP A 29 0.36 0.79 18.65
CA TRP A 29 -0.57 0.11 17.76
C TRP A 29 -1.90 0.87 17.61
N GLU A 30 -2.26 1.69 18.59
CA GLU A 30 -3.46 2.53 18.60
C GLU A 30 -3.42 3.57 17.47
N TRP A 31 -2.22 3.99 17.04
CA TRP A 31 -2.07 5.01 15.99
C TRP A 31 -2.63 4.50 14.66
N ASP A 32 -2.36 3.25 14.30
CA ASP A 32 -2.86 2.68 13.06
C ASP A 32 -4.38 2.50 13.08
N ILE A 33 -4.94 2.07 14.22
CA ILE A 33 -6.40 1.91 14.36
C ILE A 33 -7.09 3.27 14.29
N LYS A 34 -6.58 4.26 15.02
CA LYS A 34 -7.12 5.62 15.01
C LYS A 34 -7.07 6.22 13.62
N ARG A 35 -5.95 6.09 12.90
CA ARG A 35 -5.82 6.56 11.51
C ARG A 35 -6.77 5.83 10.56
N LEU A 36 -6.93 4.52 10.72
CA LEU A 36 -7.87 3.74 9.91
C LEU A 36 -9.32 4.17 10.18
N ALA A 37 -9.72 4.29 11.44
CA ALA A 37 -11.05 4.72 11.85
C ALA A 37 -11.38 6.14 11.35
N VAL A 38 -10.47 7.10 11.53
CA VAL A 38 -10.60 8.47 10.97
C VAL A 38 -10.82 8.43 9.46
N SER A 39 -10.07 7.59 8.74
CA SER A 39 -10.19 7.52 7.29
C SER A 39 -11.58 7.05 6.82
N PHE A 40 -12.29 6.24 7.61
CA PHE A 40 -13.67 5.87 7.33
C PHE A 40 -14.64 7.01 7.59
N VAL A 41 -14.44 7.79 8.67
CA VAL A 41 -15.27 8.97 8.93
C VAL A 41 -15.17 9.95 7.76
N LEU A 42 -13.94 10.26 7.33
CA LEU A 42 -13.69 11.15 6.19
C LEU A 42 -14.34 10.63 4.89
N ALA A 43 -14.17 9.34 4.58
CA ALA A 43 -14.77 8.77 3.36
C ALA A 43 -16.31 8.75 3.38
N VAL A 44 -16.93 8.50 4.54
CA VAL A 44 -18.39 8.57 4.67
C VAL A 44 -18.89 9.99 4.45
N ARG A 45 -18.19 10.99 5.01
CA ARG A 45 -18.54 12.41 4.82
C ARG A 45 -18.33 12.89 3.39
N ASP A 46 -17.23 12.50 2.76
CA ASP A 46 -16.93 12.82 1.36
C ASP A 46 -18.01 12.27 0.40
N ASN A 47 -18.57 11.09 0.72
CA ASN A 47 -19.70 10.52 -0.01
C ASN A 47 -21.06 11.18 0.31
N GLY A 48 -21.12 12.19 1.19
CA GLY A 48 -22.37 12.83 1.63
C GLY A 48 -23.31 11.91 2.41
N LEU A 49 -22.78 10.85 3.04
CA LEU A 49 -23.55 9.89 3.81
C LEU A 49 -23.79 10.40 5.25
N LYS A 50 -24.79 9.83 5.93
CA LYS A 50 -25.18 10.25 7.29
C LYS A 50 -24.09 9.95 8.32
N ASP A 51 -23.89 10.86 9.29
CA ASP A 51 -22.89 10.73 10.37
C ASP A 51 -22.98 9.44 11.18
N LYS A 52 -24.18 8.85 11.32
CA LYS A 52 -24.34 7.54 11.97
C LYS A 52 -23.51 6.44 11.31
N TYR A 53 -23.30 6.51 9.99
CA TYR A 53 -22.45 5.57 9.26
C TYR A 53 -20.97 5.88 9.45
N ALA A 54 -20.62 7.15 9.69
CA ALA A 54 -19.25 7.59 9.89
C ALA A 54 -18.74 7.06 11.24
N GLN A 55 -19.49 7.34 12.31
CA GLN A 55 -19.20 6.79 13.63
C GLN A 55 -19.33 5.27 13.64
N GLY A 56 -20.40 4.72 13.03
CA GLY A 56 -20.60 3.27 12.98
C GLY A 56 -19.49 2.51 12.26
N ALA A 57 -18.92 3.07 11.18
CA ALA A 57 -17.78 2.47 10.48
C ALA A 57 -16.50 2.55 11.32
N ALA A 58 -16.24 3.68 11.99
CA ALA A 58 -15.10 3.82 12.90
C ALA A 58 -15.15 2.82 14.06
N GLU A 59 -16.31 2.69 14.72
CA GLU A 59 -16.54 1.69 15.78
C GLU A 59 -16.43 0.26 15.23
N ALA A 60 -16.87 0.01 14.00
CA ALA A 60 -16.77 -1.29 13.35
C ALA A 60 -15.31 -1.72 13.11
N VAL A 61 -14.43 -0.78 12.72
CA VAL A 61 -12.97 -1.04 12.65
C VAL A 61 -12.46 -1.51 14.01
N ALA A 62 -12.71 -0.72 15.06
CA ALA A 62 -12.19 -0.97 16.40
C ALA A 62 -12.74 -2.28 17.00
N ARG A 63 -14.05 -2.52 16.85
CA ARG A 63 -14.73 -3.74 17.28
C ARG A 63 -14.17 -4.98 16.60
N ALA A 64 -13.99 -4.93 15.29
CA ALA A 64 -13.43 -6.06 14.55
C ALA A 64 -11.98 -6.32 14.94
N TYR A 65 -11.18 -5.26 15.09
CA TYR A 65 -9.81 -5.34 15.57
C TYR A 65 -9.75 -6.03 16.94
N ARG A 66 -10.51 -5.53 17.91
CA ARG A 66 -10.55 -6.05 19.28
C ARG A 66 -10.98 -7.51 19.35
N LYS A 67 -12.08 -7.87 18.68
CA LYS A 67 -12.56 -9.25 18.64
C LYS A 67 -11.52 -10.19 18.01
N LYS A 68 -10.83 -9.72 16.96
CA LYS A 68 -9.81 -10.54 16.30
C LYS A 68 -8.53 -10.67 17.12
N MET A 69 -8.11 -9.63 17.84
CA MET A 69 -6.99 -9.73 18.80
C MET A 69 -7.30 -10.70 19.94
N LEU A 70 -8.54 -10.70 20.46
CA LEU A 70 -8.99 -11.68 21.44
C LEU A 70 -8.96 -13.11 20.88
N GLU A 71 -9.36 -13.31 19.62
CA GLU A 71 -9.22 -14.59 18.93
C GLU A 71 -7.74 -15.01 18.83
N TYR A 72 -6.86 -14.11 18.36
CA TYR A 72 -5.43 -14.41 18.20
C TYR A 72 -4.70 -14.65 19.51
N SER A 73 -5.12 -14.04 20.62
CA SER A 73 -4.55 -14.30 21.95
C SER A 73 -4.66 -15.77 22.38
N LYS A 74 -5.54 -16.54 21.72
CA LYS A 74 -5.81 -17.96 22.00
C LYS A 74 -5.26 -18.90 20.92
N LYS A 75 -4.57 -18.37 19.90
CA LYS A 75 -3.98 -19.14 18.80
C LYS A 75 -2.48 -19.33 18.96
N SER A 76 -1.93 -20.35 18.30
CA SER A 76 -0.48 -20.49 18.20
C SER A 76 0.10 -19.42 17.27
N ILE A 77 1.38 -19.09 17.47
CA ILE A 77 2.10 -18.10 16.64
C ILE A 77 2.07 -18.51 15.16
N LEU A 78 2.21 -19.81 14.86
CA LEU A 78 2.18 -20.29 13.48
C LEU A 78 0.77 -20.19 12.86
N ASP A 79 -0.29 -20.43 13.62
CA ASP A 79 -1.66 -20.26 13.11
C ASP A 79 -1.94 -18.80 12.76
N ILE A 80 -1.44 -17.86 13.57
CA ILE A 80 -1.52 -16.41 13.28
C ILE A 80 -0.73 -16.09 12.01
N TRP A 81 0.47 -16.66 11.87
CA TRP A 81 1.36 -16.43 10.72
C TRP A 81 0.76 -16.91 9.40
N TYR A 82 0.05 -18.04 9.41
CA TYR A 82 -0.61 -18.61 8.24
C TYR A 82 -2.01 -18.04 7.97
N ASP A 83 -2.58 -17.27 8.90
CA ASP A 83 -3.89 -16.66 8.72
C ASP A 83 -3.90 -15.67 7.54
N ARG A 84 -4.95 -15.74 6.73
CA ARG A 84 -5.15 -14.85 5.59
C ARG A 84 -6.63 -14.59 5.36
N ILE A 85 -6.94 -13.52 4.65
CA ILE A 85 -8.31 -13.22 4.24
C ILE A 85 -8.39 -13.45 2.73
N ASP A 86 -9.10 -14.50 2.33
CA ASP A 86 -9.36 -14.79 0.93
C ASP A 86 -10.36 -13.77 0.38
N TRP A 87 -10.11 -13.28 -0.84
CA TRP A 87 -10.94 -12.23 -1.42
C TRP A 87 -12.36 -12.72 -1.73
N GLU A 88 -12.54 -14.00 -2.09
CA GLU A 88 -13.86 -14.58 -2.31
C GLU A 88 -14.72 -14.50 -1.03
N ALA A 89 -14.14 -14.79 0.14
CA ALA A 89 -14.84 -14.69 1.41
C ALA A 89 -15.24 -13.24 1.75
N VAL A 90 -14.47 -12.25 1.29
CA VAL A 90 -14.87 -10.82 1.40
C VAL A 90 -16.05 -10.50 0.51
N ILE A 91 -16.08 -11.05 -0.71
CA ILE A 91 -17.22 -10.88 -1.61
C ILE A 91 -18.46 -11.53 -1.01
N GLU A 92 -18.37 -12.78 -0.55
CA GLU A 92 -19.51 -13.52 0.03
C GLU A 92 -20.10 -12.86 1.29
N LYS A 93 -19.28 -12.12 2.06
CA LYS A 93 -19.73 -11.33 3.20
C LYS A 93 -20.42 -10.02 2.85
N THR A 94 -20.38 -9.59 1.59
CA THR A 94 -21.06 -8.36 1.14
C THR A 94 -22.56 -8.60 1.13
N SER A 95 -23.36 -7.84 1.88
CA SER A 95 -24.80 -8.15 2.02
C SER A 95 -25.62 -7.95 0.73
N ASP A 96 -25.21 -7.04 -0.15
CA ASP A 96 -25.89 -6.74 -1.43
C ASP A 96 -25.49 -7.75 -2.53
N PRO A 97 -26.41 -8.61 -3.01
CA PRO A 97 -26.12 -9.60 -4.06
C PRO A 97 -25.74 -8.99 -5.42
N GLU A 98 -26.29 -7.83 -5.78
CA GLU A 98 -25.93 -7.15 -7.03
C GLU A 98 -24.52 -6.58 -6.95
N LEU A 99 -24.14 -6.02 -5.80
CA LEU A 99 -22.78 -5.60 -5.54
C LEU A 99 -21.81 -6.79 -5.53
N GLN A 100 -22.17 -7.92 -4.93
CA GLN A 100 -21.38 -9.15 -5.01
C GLN A 100 -21.08 -9.51 -6.47
N LYS A 101 -22.10 -9.60 -7.32
CA LYS A 101 -21.96 -9.93 -8.75
C LYS A 101 -21.04 -8.94 -9.48
N LYS A 102 -21.19 -7.64 -9.21
CA LYS A 102 -20.32 -6.59 -9.78
C LYS A 102 -18.86 -6.76 -9.34
N ILE A 103 -18.62 -7.03 -8.06
CA ILE A 103 -17.26 -7.24 -7.53
C ILE A 103 -16.65 -8.50 -8.14
N LYS A 104 -17.39 -9.62 -8.27
CA LYS A 104 -16.90 -10.85 -8.94
C LYS A 104 -16.47 -10.57 -10.37
N ALA A 105 -17.35 -9.93 -11.18
CA ALA A 105 -17.04 -9.59 -12.57
C ALA A 105 -15.81 -8.66 -12.69
N LYS A 106 -15.69 -7.67 -11.79
CA LYS A 106 -14.53 -6.78 -11.74
C LYS A 106 -13.24 -7.53 -11.39
N THR A 107 -13.34 -8.47 -10.45
CA THR A 107 -12.24 -9.32 -9.99
C THR A 107 -11.73 -10.20 -11.13
N GLU A 108 -12.62 -10.92 -11.82
CA GLU A 108 -12.27 -11.72 -13.01
C GLU A 108 -11.56 -10.90 -14.08
N LYS A 109 -12.04 -9.67 -14.34
CA LYS A 109 -11.42 -8.75 -15.30
C LYS A 109 -10.04 -8.29 -14.84
N ALA A 110 -9.84 -8.05 -13.55
CA ALA A 110 -8.57 -7.60 -12.98
C ALA A 110 -7.50 -8.69 -13.06
N ILE A 111 -7.82 -9.94 -12.76
CA ILE A 111 -6.88 -11.07 -12.80
C ILE A 111 -6.37 -11.33 -14.22
N LYS A 112 -7.23 -11.16 -15.24
CA LYS A 112 -6.85 -11.35 -16.65
C LYS A 112 -5.86 -10.31 -17.17
N ARG A 113 -5.64 -9.20 -16.44
CA ARG A 113 -4.70 -8.15 -16.83
C ARG A 113 -3.30 -8.47 -16.30
N THR A 114 -2.57 -9.31 -17.03
CA THR A 114 -1.18 -9.66 -16.72
C THR A 114 -0.19 -8.59 -17.20
N ILE A 115 1.05 -8.62 -16.68
CA ILE A 115 2.12 -7.73 -17.17
C ILE A 115 2.37 -7.96 -18.66
N GLN A 116 2.64 -9.19 -19.06
CA GLN A 116 2.86 -9.59 -20.47
C GLN A 116 1.71 -9.16 -21.39
N GLY A 117 0.47 -9.52 -21.02
CA GLY A 117 -0.67 -9.43 -21.94
C GLY A 117 -1.39 -8.08 -21.94
N HIS A 118 -1.21 -7.27 -20.89
CA HIS A 118 -1.97 -6.02 -20.72
C HIS A 118 -1.11 -4.79 -20.48
N TYR A 119 -0.27 -4.81 -19.44
CA TYR A 119 0.44 -3.59 -19.03
C TYR A 119 1.63 -3.30 -19.93
N PHE A 120 2.44 -4.29 -20.25
CA PHE A 120 3.62 -4.12 -21.09
C PHE A 120 3.27 -3.53 -22.46
N PRO A 121 2.36 -4.10 -23.29
CA PRO A 121 2.03 -3.53 -24.61
C PRO A 121 1.48 -2.09 -24.55
N LYS A 122 0.81 -1.74 -23.45
CA LYS A 122 0.26 -0.40 -23.24
C LYS A 122 1.30 0.61 -22.80
N MET A 123 2.25 0.18 -21.97
CA MET A 123 3.25 1.04 -21.35
C MET A 123 4.57 1.11 -22.12
N SER A 124 4.82 0.20 -23.07
CA SER A 124 6.06 0.17 -23.85
C SER A 124 5.85 0.27 -25.34
N GLU A 125 6.88 0.70 -26.04
CA GLU A 125 7.03 0.66 -27.50
C GLU A 125 8.39 0.15 -27.91
N LEU A 126 8.51 -0.26 -29.17
CA LEU A 126 9.78 -0.68 -29.75
C LEU A 126 10.46 0.56 -30.35
N HIS A 127 11.64 0.89 -29.85
CA HIS A 127 12.48 1.99 -30.33
C HIS A 127 13.88 1.44 -30.61
N ASP A 128 14.38 1.60 -31.84
CA ASP A 128 15.69 1.09 -32.30
C ASP A 128 15.95 -0.39 -31.94
N GLY A 129 14.93 -1.24 -32.09
CA GLY A 129 15.05 -2.68 -31.83
C GLY A 129 15.03 -3.08 -30.36
N ARG A 130 14.77 -2.14 -29.43
CA ARG A 130 14.64 -2.39 -28.00
C ARG A 130 13.30 -1.88 -27.47
N TYR A 131 12.71 -2.60 -26.52
CA TYR A 131 11.51 -2.08 -25.85
C TYR A 131 11.87 -1.04 -24.80
N ILE A 132 11.21 0.11 -24.87
CA ILE A 132 11.29 1.22 -23.92
C ILE A 132 9.90 1.59 -23.43
N PHE A 133 9.80 2.31 -22.32
CA PHE A 133 8.54 2.88 -21.85
C PHE A 133 8.07 4.01 -22.77
N LYS A 134 6.75 4.13 -22.94
CA LYS A 134 6.12 5.26 -23.59
C LYS A 134 6.05 6.43 -22.61
N ASP A 135 6.60 7.57 -23.00
CA ASP A 135 6.47 8.80 -22.22
C ASP A 135 5.00 9.25 -22.14
N SER A 136 4.57 9.55 -20.93
CA SER A 136 3.28 10.16 -20.61
C SER A 136 3.47 11.14 -19.44
N PRO A 137 4.12 12.30 -19.67
CA PRO A 137 4.36 13.28 -18.61
C PRO A 137 3.05 13.86 -18.06
N PRO A 138 2.95 14.16 -16.76
CA PRO A 138 4.01 13.97 -15.75
C PRO A 138 4.05 12.56 -15.13
N ALA A 139 3.16 11.65 -15.52
CA ALA A 139 2.96 10.36 -14.85
C ALA A 139 4.09 9.34 -15.08
N LEU A 140 4.68 9.33 -16.27
CA LEU A 140 5.79 8.46 -16.66
C LEU A 140 6.66 9.22 -17.67
N TYR A 141 7.95 9.40 -17.38
CA TYR A 141 8.83 10.13 -18.29
C TYR A 141 10.30 9.72 -18.11
N HIS A 142 11.08 9.86 -19.17
CA HIS A 142 12.54 9.72 -19.10
C HIS A 142 13.21 11.03 -18.68
N LEU A 143 14.29 10.92 -17.92
CA LEU A 143 15.24 12.03 -17.76
C LEU A 143 15.93 12.32 -19.10
N LYS A 144 16.58 13.49 -19.22
CA LYS A 144 17.19 13.93 -20.49
C LYS A 144 18.71 14.00 -20.38
N GLY A 145 19.39 13.75 -21.50
CA GLY A 145 20.84 13.92 -21.62
C GLY A 145 21.64 13.07 -20.63
N GLU A 146 22.68 13.67 -20.05
CA GLU A 146 23.60 12.99 -19.11
C GLU A 146 22.90 12.46 -17.85
N GLU A 147 21.81 13.10 -17.40
CA GLU A 147 21.05 12.63 -16.24
C GLU A 147 20.38 11.28 -16.51
N SER A 148 19.92 11.04 -17.74
CA SER A 148 19.32 9.77 -18.14
C SER A 148 20.33 8.63 -18.10
N GLU A 149 21.50 8.84 -18.72
CA GLU A 149 22.57 7.84 -18.74
C GLU A 149 23.09 7.55 -17.33
N LYS A 150 23.29 8.59 -16.52
CA LYS A 150 23.67 8.45 -15.12
C LYS A 150 22.63 7.66 -14.33
N PHE A 151 21.35 8.02 -14.44
CA PHE A 151 20.28 7.33 -13.72
C PHE A 151 20.18 5.85 -14.12
N ARG A 152 20.40 5.56 -15.41
CA ARG A 152 20.45 4.20 -15.92
C ARG A 152 21.63 3.41 -15.36
N GLN A 153 22.80 4.02 -15.24
CA GLN A 153 23.97 3.40 -14.63
C GLN A 153 23.80 3.20 -13.11
N ASP A 154 23.33 4.22 -12.41
CA ASP A 154 23.02 4.15 -10.96
C ASP A 154 22.01 3.01 -10.68
N THR A 155 21.02 2.83 -11.55
CA THR A 155 20.05 1.73 -11.46
C THR A 155 20.70 0.35 -11.64
N LEU A 156 21.64 0.20 -12.58
CA LEU A 156 22.39 -1.05 -12.76
C LEU A 156 23.24 -1.39 -11.52
N ASP A 157 23.94 -0.40 -10.99
CA ASP A 157 24.79 -0.58 -9.81
C ASP A 157 23.93 -0.92 -8.58
N ALA A 158 22.79 -0.24 -8.43
CA ALA A 158 21.80 -0.55 -7.41
C ALA A 158 21.21 -1.96 -7.56
N PHE A 159 21.11 -2.51 -8.76
CA PHE A 159 20.64 -3.89 -8.95
C PHE A 159 21.62 -4.94 -8.42
N ALA A 160 22.92 -4.66 -8.39
CA ALA A 160 23.89 -5.58 -7.79
C ALA A 160 23.64 -5.75 -6.28
N ILE A 161 23.36 -4.65 -5.57
CA ILE A 161 23.03 -4.65 -4.14
C ILE A 161 21.62 -5.24 -3.92
N TYR A 162 20.64 -4.84 -4.74
CA TYR A 162 19.28 -5.36 -4.69
C TYR A 162 19.25 -6.88 -4.81
N ARG A 163 20.00 -7.44 -5.77
CA ARG A 163 20.11 -8.89 -5.96
C ARG A 163 20.52 -9.58 -4.66
N GLN A 164 21.48 -9.04 -3.92
CA GLN A 164 21.94 -9.62 -2.65
C GLN A 164 20.87 -9.56 -1.54
N SER A 165 19.87 -8.68 -1.66
CA SER A 165 18.73 -8.61 -0.72
C SER A 165 17.66 -9.68 -0.93
N LEU A 166 17.69 -10.37 -2.07
CA LEU A 166 16.74 -11.42 -2.43
C LEU A 166 17.22 -12.80 -1.92
N GLN A 167 16.27 -13.72 -1.73
CA GLN A 167 16.59 -15.13 -1.49
C GLN A 167 17.27 -15.77 -2.70
N ASP A 168 18.09 -16.79 -2.46
CA ASP A 168 18.92 -17.49 -3.44
C ASP A 168 18.19 -17.99 -4.70
N ASP A 169 16.98 -18.50 -4.55
CA ASP A 169 16.14 -18.95 -5.67
C ASP A 169 15.63 -17.75 -6.49
N LYS A 170 15.25 -16.66 -5.82
CA LYS A 170 14.81 -15.41 -6.46
C LYS A 170 15.94 -14.66 -7.14
N GLN A 171 17.17 -14.75 -6.62
CA GLN A 171 18.36 -14.24 -7.30
C GLN A 171 18.56 -14.90 -8.67
N ARG A 172 18.49 -16.24 -8.72
CA ARG A 172 18.62 -17.00 -9.96
C ARG A 172 17.51 -16.66 -10.96
N LEU A 173 16.29 -16.44 -10.48
CA LEU A 173 15.19 -15.97 -11.31
C LEU A 173 15.46 -14.57 -11.87
N PHE A 174 15.87 -13.62 -11.00
CA PHE A 174 16.18 -12.24 -11.39
C PHE A 174 17.30 -12.17 -12.44
N ASP A 175 18.34 -13.01 -12.32
CA ASP A 175 19.50 -13.03 -13.23
C ASP A 175 19.13 -13.37 -14.69
N ARG A 176 17.96 -13.99 -14.91
CA ARG A 176 17.43 -14.31 -16.24
C ARG A 176 16.88 -13.10 -16.98
N TYR A 177 16.64 -12.00 -16.28
CA TYR A 177 16.15 -10.76 -16.89
C TYR A 177 17.29 -9.74 -17.05
N LYS A 178 17.25 -8.96 -18.13
CA LYS A 178 18.20 -7.86 -18.41
C LYS A 178 17.47 -6.54 -18.47
N LEU A 179 18.09 -5.49 -17.94
CA LEU A 179 17.53 -4.13 -17.98
C LEU A 179 17.38 -3.68 -19.43
N SER A 180 16.15 -3.43 -19.85
CA SER A 180 15.80 -2.82 -21.12
C SER A 180 15.66 -1.31 -20.98
N ASP A 181 15.00 -0.83 -19.94
CA ASP A 181 14.74 0.61 -19.84
C ASP A 181 14.44 1.06 -18.41
N VAL A 182 14.63 2.34 -18.12
CA VAL A 182 14.28 2.93 -16.82
C VAL A 182 13.69 4.33 -16.99
N ALA A 183 12.54 4.56 -16.36
CA ALA A 183 11.81 5.81 -16.43
C ALA A 183 11.36 6.28 -15.05
N ILE A 184 11.22 7.59 -14.87
CA ILE A 184 10.62 8.18 -13.68
C ILE A 184 9.12 7.95 -13.72
N LYS A 185 8.54 7.50 -12.61
CA LYS A 185 7.12 7.26 -12.48
C LYS A 185 6.56 8.03 -11.30
N VAL A 186 5.72 9.02 -11.58
CA VAL A 186 4.99 9.76 -10.55
C VAL A 186 3.75 8.96 -10.15
N VAL A 187 3.65 8.58 -8.87
CA VAL A 187 2.54 7.80 -8.32
C VAL A 187 2.13 8.30 -6.96
N GLY A 188 0.81 8.30 -6.71
CA GLY A 188 0.22 8.61 -5.41
C GLY A 188 0.40 10.06 -4.98
N VAL A 189 -0.42 10.50 -4.02
CA VAL A 189 -0.28 11.82 -3.40
C VAL A 189 0.79 11.84 -2.31
N GLY A 190 1.03 10.70 -1.64
CA GLY A 190 1.96 10.60 -0.51
C GLY A 190 3.44 10.43 -0.88
N SER A 191 3.76 10.13 -2.14
CA SER A 191 5.14 10.01 -2.63
C SER A 191 5.59 11.21 -3.48
N VAL A 192 4.76 12.25 -3.61
CA VAL A 192 5.15 13.50 -4.28
C VAL A 192 6.28 14.15 -3.46
N GLY A 193 7.46 14.29 -4.08
CA GLY A 193 8.68 14.77 -3.41
C GLY A 193 9.69 13.68 -3.04
N THR A 194 9.41 12.41 -3.37
CA THR A 194 10.39 11.32 -3.34
C THR A 194 10.57 10.70 -4.72
N CYS A 195 11.74 10.11 -4.97
CA CYS A 195 12.05 9.48 -6.23
C CYS A 195 11.30 8.14 -6.36
N CYS A 196 10.48 8.01 -7.40
CA CYS A 196 9.86 6.75 -7.81
C CYS A 196 10.15 6.51 -9.29
N ALA A 197 10.62 5.31 -9.61
CA ALA A 197 10.98 4.91 -10.97
C ALA A 197 10.47 3.51 -11.29
N VAL A 198 10.46 3.18 -12.57
CA VAL A 198 10.19 1.83 -13.07
C VAL A 198 11.32 1.39 -13.97
N ALA A 199 11.71 0.13 -13.83
CA ALA A 199 12.68 -0.54 -14.67
C ALA A 199 11.99 -1.66 -15.45
N LEU A 200 12.07 -1.58 -16.78
CA LEU A 200 11.64 -2.64 -17.68
C LEU A 200 12.79 -3.63 -17.83
N MET A 201 12.59 -4.85 -17.37
CA MET A 201 13.52 -5.96 -17.52
C MET A 201 12.93 -6.98 -18.51
N LEU A 202 13.77 -7.56 -19.37
CA LEU A 202 13.33 -8.56 -20.36
C LEU A 202 14.10 -9.86 -20.20
N ALA A 203 13.40 -10.98 -20.27
CA ALA A 203 13.99 -12.30 -20.47
C ALA A 203 14.41 -12.49 -21.94
N PRO A 204 15.18 -13.56 -22.28
CA PRO A 204 15.63 -13.80 -23.67
C PRO A 204 14.51 -13.96 -24.70
N ASP A 205 13.34 -14.43 -24.28
CA ASP A 205 12.13 -14.58 -25.10
C ASP A 205 11.23 -13.34 -25.07
N THR A 206 11.73 -12.21 -24.56
CA THR A 206 11.03 -10.93 -24.40
C THR A 206 9.92 -10.92 -23.36
N GLU A 207 9.85 -11.92 -22.46
CA GLU A 207 8.95 -11.83 -21.30
C GLU A 207 9.36 -10.64 -20.40
N PRO A 208 8.45 -9.70 -20.10
CA PRO A 208 8.75 -8.51 -19.33
C PRO A 208 8.55 -8.73 -17.83
N LEU A 209 9.55 -8.29 -17.07
CA LEU A 209 9.46 -8.03 -15.64
C LEU A 209 9.56 -6.51 -15.44
N ILE A 210 8.52 -5.88 -14.91
CA ILE A 210 8.56 -4.46 -14.57
C ILE A 210 8.78 -4.33 -13.06
N LEU A 211 9.91 -3.77 -12.66
CA LEU A 211 10.22 -3.46 -11.26
C LEU A 211 9.92 -1.99 -10.98
N GLN A 212 9.36 -1.72 -9.82
CA GLN A 212 9.19 -0.38 -9.28
C GLN A 212 10.25 -0.13 -8.22
N LEU A 213 10.98 0.97 -8.35
CA LEU A 213 11.96 1.47 -7.37
C LEU A 213 11.32 2.64 -6.63
N LYS A 214 11.24 2.56 -5.29
CA LYS A 214 10.70 3.64 -4.46
C LYS A 214 11.74 4.07 -3.44
N GLU A 215 12.03 5.37 -3.40
CA GLU A 215 12.91 5.97 -2.40
C GLU A 215 12.30 5.80 -1.01
N ALA A 216 13.10 5.28 -0.08
CA ALA A 216 12.76 5.19 1.34
C ALA A 216 13.63 6.15 2.14
N ARG A 217 12.98 6.98 2.95
CA ARG A 217 13.63 7.92 3.87
C ARG A 217 13.53 7.43 5.31
N ALA A 218 14.16 8.14 6.24
CA ALA A 218 13.97 7.94 7.67
C ALA A 218 12.49 7.95 8.01
N SER A 219 12.07 7.13 8.98
CA SER A 219 10.66 7.07 9.36
C SER A 219 10.19 8.44 9.84
N VAL A 220 8.98 8.85 9.45
CA VAL A 220 8.36 10.04 10.06
C VAL A 220 8.08 9.84 11.55
N LEU A 221 8.15 8.58 12.02
CA LEU A 221 7.93 8.18 13.40
C LEU A 221 9.23 8.19 14.22
N GLU A 222 10.43 8.30 13.61
CA GLU A 222 11.69 8.26 14.39
C GLU A 222 11.80 9.35 15.47
N PRO A 223 11.32 10.60 15.24
CA PRO A 223 11.33 11.62 16.28
C PRO A 223 10.50 11.27 17.52
N TYR A 224 9.57 10.33 17.42
CA TYR A 224 8.62 9.97 18.48
C TYR A 224 8.86 8.58 19.06
N CYS A 225 9.37 7.64 18.25
CA CYS A 225 9.50 6.23 18.61
C CYS A 225 10.95 5.73 18.58
N GLY A 226 11.91 6.60 18.24
CA GLY A 226 13.32 6.24 18.11
C GLY A 226 13.71 5.79 16.71
N LYS A 227 15.01 5.67 16.47
CA LYS A 227 15.56 5.31 15.15
C LYS A 227 15.23 3.86 14.78
N SER A 228 15.14 3.60 13.48
CA SER A 228 15.05 2.23 12.99
C SER A 228 16.28 1.40 13.38
N GLU A 229 16.06 0.10 13.64
CA GLU A 229 17.15 -0.87 13.79
C GLU A 229 17.92 -1.12 12.47
N PHE A 230 17.32 -0.79 11.33
CA PHE A 230 17.93 -0.96 10.02
C PHE A 230 18.61 0.33 9.56
N GLU A 231 19.89 0.24 9.21
CA GLU A 231 20.61 1.36 8.60
C GLU A 231 20.03 1.75 7.23
N ASN A 232 19.58 0.76 6.45
CA ASN A 232 18.94 0.97 5.16
C ASN A 232 17.42 1.12 5.34
N HIS A 233 16.88 2.30 5.02
CA HIS A 233 15.45 2.59 5.16
C HIS A 233 14.57 1.76 4.20
N GLY A 234 15.10 1.32 3.05
CA GLY A 234 14.41 0.37 2.19
C GLY A 234 14.30 -1.01 2.83
N GLN A 235 15.35 -1.46 3.52
CA GLN A 235 15.33 -2.71 4.28
C GLN A 235 14.27 -2.69 5.38
N ARG A 236 14.15 -1.58 6.10
CA ARG A 236 13.10 -1.35 7.11
C ARG A 236 11.69 -1.55 6.55
N VAL A 237 11.40 -0.93 5.41
CA VAL A 237 10.10 -1.07 4.72
C VAL A 237 9.86 -2.53 4.32
N VAL A 238 10.84 -3.18 3.71
CA VAL A 238 10.73 -4.58 3.26
C VAL A 238 10.54 -5.54 4.44
N ALA A 239 11.31 -5.39 5.51
CA ALA A 239 11.22 -6.23 6.70
C ALA A 239 9.83 -6.10 7.35
N GLY A 240 9.37 -4.87 7.58
CA GLY A 240 8.03 -4.62 8.13
C GLY A 240 6.93 -5.18 7.23
N GLN A 241 7.00 -4.94 5.92
CA GLN A 241 6.02 -5.46 4.95
C GLN A 241 5.95 -6.99 4.98
N ARG A 242 7.09 -7.70 5.04
CA ARG A 242 7.14 -9.18 5.13
C ARG A 242 6.54 -9.72 6.43
N ILE A 243 6.63 -8.97 7.53
CA ILE A 243 6.05 -9.34 8.82
C ILE A 243 4.53 -9.17 8.81
N ILE A 244 4.02 -8.08 8.23
CA ILE A 244 2.60 -7.71 8.37
C ILE A 244 1.69 -8.18 7.22
N GLN A 245 2.21 -8.36 6.01
CA GLN A 245 1.44 -8.93 4.88
C GLN A 245 1.48 -10.45 4.86
N SER A 246 0.34 -11.12 4.70
CA SER A 246 0.25 -12.59 4.60
C SER A 246 0.93 -13.14 3.35
N ALA A 247 1.00 -12.34 2.28
CA ALA A 247 1.81 -12.63 1.10
C ALA A 247 2.47 -11.36 0.57
N SER A 248 3.79 -11.42 0.38
CA SER A 248 4.60 -10.35 -0.20
C SER A 248 4.98 -10.68 -1.65
N ASP A 249 5.39 -9.65 -2.38
CA ASP A 249 5.93 -9.80 -3.72
C ASP A 249 7.25 -10.61 -3.71
N ILE A 250 7.46 -11.52 -4.67
CA ILE A 250 8.66 -12.39 -4.69
C ILE A 250 9.94 -11.61 -5.01
N PHE A 251 9.79 -10.44 -5.61
CA PHE A 251 10.87 -9.50 -5.93
C PHE A 251 10.95 -8.35 -4.91
N LEU A 252 10.26 -8.47 -3.76
CA LEU A 252 10.36 -7.47 -2.71
C LEU A 252 11.77 -7.49 -2.09
N GLY A 253 12.54 -6.44 -2.31
CA GLY A 253 13.91 -6.29 -1.81
C GLY A 253 14.33 -4.83 -1.68
N TRP A 254 15.57 -4.56 -1.30
CA TRP A 254 16.06 -3.21 -1.05
C TRP A 254 17.45 -2.97 -1.62
N THR A 255 17.80 -1.71 -1.81
CA THR A 255 19.09 -1.30 -2.33
C THR A 255 19.49 0.09 -1.82
N LYS A 256 20.65 0.56 -2.26
CA LYS A 256 21.19 1.88 -2.01
C LYS A 256 21.83 2.40 -3.30
N PHE A 257 21.58 3.66 -3.61
CA PHE A 257 22.20 4.34 -4.75
C PHE A 257 23.56 4.93 -4.32
N GLY A 258 24.44 5.21 -5.28
CA GLY A 258 25.78 5.74 -5.02
C GLY A 258 25.81 7.08 -4.28
N ASP A 259 24.73 7.86 -4.37
CA ASP A 259 24.53 9.12 -3.66
C ASP A 259 24.08 8.96 -2.19
N GLY A 260 23.91 7.72 -1.72
CA GLY A 260 23.50 7.41 -0.36
C GLY A 260 22.00 7.18 -0.16
N ARG A 261 21.14 7.47 -1.14
CA ARG A 261 19.70 7.27 -1.01
C ARG A 261 19.34 5.80 -0.94
N HIS A 262 18.36 5.48 -0.09
CA HIS A 262 17.86 4.12 0.10
C HIS A 262 16.61 3.89 -0.73
N PHE A 263 16.47 2.68 -1.28
CA PHE A 263 15.35 2.31 -2.11
C PHE A 263 14.86 0.92 -1.74
N TYR A 264 13.56 0.68 -1.92
CA TYR A 264 13.00 -0.66 -1.99
C TYR A 264 12.39 -0.91 -3.36
N LEU A 265 12.40 -2.17 -3.75
CA LEU A 265 11.99 -2.64 -5.06
C LEU A 265 10.91 -3.69 -4.90
N ARG A 266 9.93 -3.63 -5.81
CA ARG A 266 8.85 -4.62 -5.92
C ARG A 266 8.45 -4.76 -7.38
N GLN A 267 7.91 -5.91 -7.77
CA GLN A 267 7.23 -6.01 -9.05
C GLN A 267 6.08 -4.99 -9.11
N LEU A 268 5.95 -4.31 -10.25
CA LEU A 268 4.77 -3.50 -10.52
C LEU A 268 3.57 -4.47 -10.64
N ARG A 269 2.84 -4.62 -9.54
CA ARG A 269 1.84 -5.68 -9.34
C ARG A 269 0.79 -5.73 -10.46
N ASP A 270 0.57 -6.94 -10.97
CA ASP A 270 -0.62 -7.33 -11.74
C ASP A 270 -1.76 -7.75 -10.79
N GLY A 271 -2.99 -7.91 -11.32
CA GLY A 271 -4.10 -8.49 -10.57
C GLY A 271 -4.64 -7.69 -9.37
N LYS A 272 -4.33 -6.39 -9.26
CA LYS A 272 -4.94 -5.52 -8.22
C LYS A 272 -6.42 -5.23 -8.51
N VAL A 273 -7.27 -5.50 -7.54
CA VAL A 273 -8.68 -5.05 -7.54
C VAL A 273 -8.75 -3.68 -6.88
N LYS A 274 -9.02 -2.64 -7.67
CA LYS A 274 -9.17 -1.27 -7.17
C LYS A 274 -10.45 -1.15 -6.32
N LEU A 275 -10.31 -0.70 -5.08
CA LEU A 275 -11.43 -0.28 -4.23
C LEU A 275 -11.97 1.07 -4.71
N GLU A 276 -13.28 1.25 -4.66
CA GLU A 276 -14.00 2.44 -5.11
C GLU A 276 -14.92 2.92 -3.99
N PRO A 277 -14.36 3.51 -2.91
CA PRO A 277 -15.15 3.94 -1.76
C PRO A 277 -16.21 4.97 -2.13
N ASP A 278 -15.96 5.80 -3.13
CA ASP A 278 -16.89 6.82 -3.67
C ASP A 278 -18.22 6.23 -4.18
N LEU A 279 -18.26 4.91 -4.42
CA LEU A 279 -19.45 4.18 -4.88
C LEU A 279 -20.14 3.39 -3.77
N TRP A 280 -19.64 3.46 -2.53
CA TRP A 280 -20.17 2.68 -1.42
C TRP A 280 -21.23 3.44 -0.64
N ASP A 281 -22.28 2.72 -0.25
CA ASP A 281 -23.30 3.22 0.66
C ASP A 281 -22.91 3.01 2.13
N GLY A 282 -23.74 3.51 3.04
CA GLY A 282 -23.50 3.44 4.48
C GLY A 282 -23.29 2.02 5.02
N PRO A 283 -24.18 1.05 4.71
CA PRO A 283 -23.97 -0.36 5.08
C PRO A 283 -22.65 -0.93 4.55
N ARG A 284 -22.30 -0.69 3.29
CA ARG A 284 -21.05 -1.18 2.70
C ARG A 284 -19.81 -0.61 3.39
N MET A 285 -19.84 0.66 3.78
CA MET A 285 -18.76 1.30 4.55
C MET A 285 -18.52 0.60 5.89
N ILE A 286 -19.58 0.16 6.59
CA ILE A 286 -19.45 -0.58 7.84
C ILE A 286 -18.89 -1.99 7.59
N GLU A 287 -19.41 -2.73 6.61
CA GLU A 287 -18.92 -4.08 6.30
C GLU A 287 -17.42 -4.11 6.01
N ILE A 288 -16.96 -3.19 5.16
CA ILE A 288 -15.55 -3.17 4.76
C ILE A 288 -14.65 -2.63 5.89
N ALA A 289 -15.18 -1.78 6.77
CA ALA A 289 -14.51 -1.37 8.00
C ALA A 289 -14.23 -2.56 8.92
N GLU A 290 -15.19 -3.49 9.09
CA GLU A 290 -14.99 -4.70 9.88
C GLU A 290 -13.89 -5.60 9.29
N ILE A 291 -13.88 -5.74 7.97
CA ILE A 291 -12.85 -6.54 7.28
C ILE A 291 -11.47 -5.89 7.44
N MET A 292 -11.34 -4.57 7.24
CA MET A 292 -10.07 -3.87 7.39
C MET A 292 -9.58 -3.88 8.84
N GLY A 293 -10.47 -3.77 9.83
CA GLY A 293 -10.13 -3.93 11.25
C GLY A 293 -9.57 -5.33 11.56
N THR A 294 -10.15 -6.36 10.95
CA THR A 294 -9.66 -7.75 11.05
C THR A 294 -8.27 -7.91 10.42
N VAL A 295 -8.03 -7.34 9.24
CA VAL A 295 -6.70 -7.34 8.59
C VAL A 295 -5.66 -6.66 9.47
N LEU A 296 -6.00 -5.50 10.04
CA LEU A 296 -5.09 -4.75 10.89
C LEU A 296 -4.74 -5.52 12.17
N ALA A 297 -5.71 -6.21 12.78
CA ALA A 297 -5.45 -7.11 13.91
C ALA A 297 -4.46 -8.21 13.55
N ARG A 298 -4.59 -8.83 12.35
CA ARG A 298 -3.62 -9.83 11.89
C ARG A 298 -2.22 -9.23 11.77
N ALA A 299 -2.10 -8.07 11.14
CA ALA A 299 -0.83 -7.37 10.98
C ALA A 299 -0.15 -7.13 12.34
N HIS A 300 -0.91 -6.65 13.33
CA HIS A 300 -0.39 -6.41 14.69
C HIS A 300 -0.10 -7.71 15.45
N ALA A 301 -0.92 -8.74 15.30
CA ALA A 301 -0.66 -10.04 15.93
C ALA A 301 0.58 -10.77 15.36
N ARG A 302 0.98 -10.47 14.12
CA ARG A 302 2.22 -10.99 13.52
C ARG A 302 3.47 -10.20 13.88
N SER A 303 3.31 -8.93 14.25
CA SER A 303 4.42 -8.01 14.55
C SER A 303 4.59 -7.70 16.05
N GLY A 304 3.59 -8.01 16.87
CA GLY A 304 3.57 -7.75 18.30
C GLY A 304 2.89 -8.87 19.09
N ASP A 305 2.63 -8.62 20.37
CA ASP A 305 2.05 -9.59 21.28
C ASP A 305 0.51 -9.48 21.32
N ALA A 306 -0.16 -10.46 20.74
CA ALA A 306 -1.61 -10.50 20.68
C ALA A 306 -2.27 -10.61 22.07
N ALA A 307 -1.64 -11.31 23.02
CA ALA A 307 -2.16 -11.46 24.37
C ALA A 307 -2.06 -10.17 25.16
N VAL A 308 -0.94 -9.44 25.05
CA VAL A 308 -0.75 -8.14 25.70
C VAL A 308 -1.75 -7.12 25.17
N ILE A 309 -1.88 -6.99 23.83
CA ILE A 309 -2.82 -6.03 23.23
C ILE A 309 -4.27 -6.42 23.58
N SER A 310 -4.61 -7.71 23.50
CA SER A 310 -5.95 -8.18 23.89
C SER A 310 -6.25 -7.91 25.37
N GLY A 311 -5.28 -8.06 26.26
CA GLY A 311 -5.43 -7.77 27.69
C GLY A 311 -5.75 -6.30 27.97
N TYR A 312 -5.20 -5.38 27.16
CA TYR A 312 -5.52 -3.96 27.24
C TYR A 312 -6.93 -3.61 26.75
N LEU A 313 -7.40 -4.27 25.68
CA LEU A 313 -8.63 -3.89 24.98
C LEU A 313 -9.93 -4.21 25.71
N SER A 314 -9.91 -5.07 26.74
CA SER A 314 -11.09 -5.62 27.43
C SER A 314 -12.10 -6.33 26.51
N GLU A 315 -13.05 -7.07 27.08
CA GLU A 315 -14.13 -7.69 26.29
C GLU A 315 -15.29 -6.73 26.00
N GLU A 316 -15.31 -5.56 26.65
CA GLU A 316 -16.38 -4.56 26.55
C GLU A 316 -16.23 -3.65 25.31
N GLY A 317 -17.32 -2.97 24.95
CA GLY A 317 -17.39 -2.08 23.78
C GLY A 317 -16.76 -0.70 23.98
N THR A 318 -16.30 -0.38 25.19
CA THR A 318 -15.81 0.96 25.55
C THR A 318 -14.64 1.43 24.69
N PHE A 319 -13.73 0.52 24.31
CA PHE A 319 -12.66 0.85 23.38
C PHE A 319 -13.20 1.23 22.00
N ASP A 320 -14.20 0.48 21.51
CA ASP A 320 -14.78 0.68 20.20
C ASP A 320 -15.43 2.09 20.11
N GLU A 321 -16.22 2.44 21.13
CA GLU A 321 -16.88 3.75 21.28
C GLU A 321 -15.86 4.90 21.42
N ALA A 322 -14.78 4.69 22.19
CA ALA A 322 -13.72 5.68 22.36
C ALA A 322 -12.99 5.96 21.05
N VAL A 323 -12.70 4.93 20.25
CA VAL A 323 -12.10 5.09 18.92
C VAL A 323 -13.08 5.76 17.95
N GLY A 324 -14.36 5.40 17.99
CA GLY A 324 -15.41 6.07 17.22
C GLY A 324 -15.48 7.57 17.50
N SER A 325 -15.53 7.94 18.79
CA SER A 325 -15.57 9.33 19.24
C SER A 325 -14.29 10.11 18.87
N PHE A 326 -13.13 9.48 19.04
CA PHE A 326 -11.85 10.04 18.60
C PHE A 326 -11.84 10.28 17.09
N ALA A 327 -12.31 9.31 16.30
CA ALA A 327 -12.27 9.37 14.86
C ALA A 327 -13.12 10.52 14.31
N VAL A 328 -14.31 10.73 14.87
CA VAL A 328 -15.19 11.86 14.53
C VAL A 328 -14.52 13.19 14.89
N SER A 329 -13.97 13.30 16.10
CA SER A 329 -13.33 14.53 16.57
C SER A 329 -12.09 14.90 15.73
N TYR A 330 -11.27 13.90 15.38
CA TYR A 330 -10.09 14.13 14.56
C TYR A 330 -10.44 14.42 13.10
N ALA A 331 -11.52 13.83 12.56
CA ALA A 331 -12.00 14.17 11.23
C ALA A 331 -12.43 15.64 11.14
N ASN A 332 -13.10 16.17 12.17
CA ASN A 332 -13.40 17.61 12.24
C ASN A 332 -12.12 18.46 12.17
N GLN A 333 -11.10 18.11 12.96
CA GLN A 333 -9.81 18.83 12.92
C GLN A 333 -9.17 18.76 11.52
N ALA A 334 -9.20 17.60 10.87
CA ALA A 334 -8.62 17.42 9.54
C ALA A 334 -9.34 18.26 8.47
N GLU A 335 -10.67 18.39 8.57
CA GLU A 335 -11.47 19.25 7.70
C GLU A 335 -11.16 20.74 7.96
N GLU A 336 -11.08 21.16 9.22
CA GLU A 336 -10.70 22.53 9.61
C GLU A 336 -9.29 22.90 9.11
N ASP A 337 -8.33 21.98 9.23
CA ASP A 337 -6.97 22.14 8.73
C ASP A 337 -6.94 22.26 7.21
N TYR A 338 -7.75 21.45 6.50
CA TYR A 338 -7.87 21.50 5.06
C TYR A 338 -8.47 22.84 4.59
N GLU A 339 -9.50 23.34 5.27
CA GLU A 339 -10.06 24.65 4.96
C GLU A 339 -9.05 25.79 5.21
N LEU A 340 -8.29 25.71 6.30
CA LEU A 340 -7.23 26.68 6.58
C LEU A 340 -6.15 26.67 5.50
N PHE A 341 -5.74 25.48 5.06
CA PHE A 341 -4.83 25.29 3.94
C PHE A 341 -5.40 25.90 2.65
N ALA A 342 -6.65 25.57 2.29
CA ALA A 342 -7.31 26.09 1.10
C ALA A 342 -7.42 27.62 1.11
N ARG A 343 -7.77 28.23 2.27
CA ARG A 343 -7.79 29.69 2.43
C ARG A 343 -6.40 30.32 2.24
N ALA A 344 -5.35 29.66 2.73
CA ALA A 344 -3.97 30.13 2.58
C ALA A 344 -3.48 30.08 1.13
N CYS A 345 -3.86 29.06 0.39
CA CYS A 345 -3.62 28.94 -1.04
C CYS A 345 -4.35 30.06 -1.80
N LYS A 346 -5.65 30.25 -1.53
CA LYS A 346 -6.48 31.29 -2.16
C LYS A 346 -5.99 32.71 -1.90
N SER A 347 -5.44 32.97 -0.71
CA SER A 347 -4.89 34.29 -0.37
C SER A 347 -3.47 34.52 -0.88
N GLY A 348 -2.85 33.54 -1.54
CA GLY A 348 -1.46 33.61 -2.00
C GLY A 348 -0.42 33.51 -0.89
N ARG A 349 -0.82 33.18 0.35
CA ARG A 349 0.12 32.95 1.47
C ARG A 349 0.95 31.70 1.25
N LEU A 350 0.38 30.67 0.61
CA LEU A 350 1.09 29.47 0.19
C LEU A 350 1.16 29.43 -1.35
N PRO A 351 2.33 29.09 -1.92
CA PRO A 351 2.45 28.93 -3.37
C PRO A 351 1.64 27.70 -3.82
N VAL A 352 0.93 27.84 -4.93
CA VAL A 352 0.20 26.76 -5.59
C VAL A 352 0.82 26.63 -6.99
N ALA A 353 1.08 25.39 -7.43
CA ALA A 353 1.48 25.17 -8.81
C ALA A 353 0.35 25.65 -9.75
N GLU A 354 0.71 26.33 -10.84
CA GLU A 354 -0.26 26.78 -11.85
C GLU A 354 -1.09 25.57 -12.33
N ASP A 355 -2.39 25.80 -12.62
CA ASP A 355 -3.40 24.80 -13.07
C ASP A 355 -4.06 23.89 -12.02
N LEU A 356 -3.94 24.17 -10.72
CA LEU A 356 -4.80 23.54 -9.72
C LEU A 356 -6.04 24.42 -9.49
N GLY A 357 -7.16 24.08 -10.13
CA GLY A 357 -8.45 24.78 -10.00
C GLY A 357 -9.03 24.74 -8.58
N LEU A 358 -8.41 25.46 -7.64
CA LEU A 358 -8.77 25.61 -6.23
C LEU A 358 -9.53 26.92 -5.95
#